data_AF-V5SCM3-F1
#
_entry.id   AF-V5SCM3-F1
#
_cell.length_a   1.000
_cell.length_b   1.000
_cell.length_c   1.000
_cell.angle_alpha   90.00
_cell.angle_beta   90.00
_cell.angle_gamma   90.00
#
_symmetry.space_group_name_H-M   'P 1'
#
loop_
_entity.id
_entity.type
_entity.pdbx_description
1 polymer ?
#
loop_
_entity_poly.entity_id
_entity_poly.type
_entity_poly.pdbx_seq_one_letter_code
_entity_poly.pdbx_strand_id
1 'polypeptide(L)' 'MKYLDPACFGGTTTMTWVAPAYCDVRLGFEVTAYVYVR' A
#
# COMPACT_ATOMS: atom_id res chain seq x y z
N MET A 1 12.36 -3.43 -8.78
CA MET A 1 11.19 -2.98 -8.00
C MET A 1 10.74 -1.66 -8.59
N LYS A 2 9.67 -1.68 -9.39
CA LYS A 2 9.18 -0.50 -10.09
C LYS A 2 8.37 0.31 -9.08
N TYR A 3 8.92 1.44 -8.62
CA TYR A 3 8.19 2.36 -7.74
C TYR A 3 6.97 2.86 -8.52
N LEU A 4 5.80 2.79 -7.89
CA LEU A 4 4.55 3.28 -8.48
C LEU A 4 4.69 4.80 -8.69
N ASP A 5 4.67 5.24 -9.94
CA ASP A 5 4.75 6.65 -10.30
C ASP A 5 3.52 7.40 -9.76
N PRO A 6 3.69 8.49 -9.00
CA PRO A 6 2.59 9.23 -8.37
C PRO A 6 1.76 10.07 -9.37
N ALA A 7 2.04 10.01 -10.67
CA ALA A 7 1.53 10.97 -11.67
C ALA A 7 0.19 10.59 -12.34
N CYS A 8 -0.41 9.43 -12.03
CA CYS A 8 -1.56 8.91 -12.79
C CYS A 8 -2.96 9.26 -12.24
N PHE A 9 -3.09 10.04 -11.17
CA PHE A 9 -4.40 10.36 -10.60
C PHE A 9 -4.65 11.88 -10.59
N GLY A 10 -5.55 12.33 -11.46
CA GLY A 10 -6.03 13.70 -11.53
C GLY A 10 -6.74 14.12 -10.25
N GLY A 11 -6.00 14.79 -9.38
CA GLY A 11 -6.41 15.23 -8.06
C GLY A 11 -5.42 14.71 -7.03
N THR A 12 -4.71 15.63 -6.36
CA THR A 12 -3.60 15.40 -5.41
C THR A 12 -4.08 14.73 -4.12
N THR A 13 -4.75 13.59 -4.20
CA THR A 13 -5.02 12.75 -3.04
C THR A 13 -3.77 11.91 -2.86
N THR A 14 -2.80 12.44 -2.13
CA THR A 14 -1.58 11.72 -1.77
C THR A 14 -2.00 10.42 -1.09
N MET A 15 -1.78 9.28 -1.74
CA MET A 15 -2.01 7.97 -1.11
C MET A 15 -1.04 7.84 0.05
N THR A 16 -1.52 8.08 1.26
CA THR A 16 -0.71 8.03 2.47
C THR A 16 -0.82 6.62 3.05
N TRP A 17 0.18 5.80 2.73
CA TRP A 17 0.34 4.44 3.24
C TRP A 17 0.90 4.48 4.68
N VAL A 18 0.12 5.02 5.63
CA VAL A 18 0.62 5.27 7.01
C VAL A 18 0.43 4.07 7.92
N ALA A 19 -0.72 3.39 7.81
CA ALA A 19 -1.07 2.29 8.69
C ALA A 19 -1.39 1.02 7.87
N PRO A 20 -0.79 -0.13 8.20
CA PRO A 20 -1.13 -1.38 7.55
C PRO A 20 -2.55 -1.80 7.92
N ALA A 21 -3.27 -2.35 6.94
CA ALA A 21 -4.62 -2.86 7.15
C ALA A 21 -4.58 -4.30 7.69
N TYR A 22 -3.49 -5.03 7.44
CA TYR A 22 -3.34 -6.43 7.83
C TYR A 22 -1.86 -6.78 8.00
N CYS A 23 -1.53 -7.49 9.07
CA CYS A 23 -0.21 -8.06 9.34
C CYS A 23 -0.40 -9.53 9.76
N ASP A 24 0.32 -10.46 9.12
CA ASP A 24 0.20 -11.90 9.36
C ASP A 24 1.51 -12.65 9.07
N VAL A 25 1.67 -13.87 9.58
CA VAL A 25 2.84 -14.72 9.28
C VAL A 25 2.41 -15.90 8.42
N ARG A 26 2.96 -16.00 7.21
CA ARG A 26 2.67 -17.09 6.26
C ARG A 26 3.95 -17.74 5.79
N LEU A 27 4.00 -19.08 5.89
CA LEU A 27 5.15 -19.89 5.47
C LEU A 27 6.48 -19.45 6.12
N GLY A 28 6.42 -18.87 7.33
CA GLY A 28 7.60 -18.35 8.05
C GLY A 28 8.01 -16.92 7.68
N PHE A 29 7.22 -16.20 6.87
CA PHE A 29 7.47 -14.82 6.49
C PHE A 29 6.40 -13.88 7.04
N GLU A 30 6.81 -12.70 7.48
CA GLU A 30 5.89 -11.61 7.82
C GLU A 30 5.31 -10.99 6.55
N VAL A 31 3.99 -10.89 6.50
CA VAL A 31 3.22 -10.33 5.39
C VAL A 31 2.44 -9.14 5.90
N THR A 32 2.66 -7.98 5.28
CA THR A 32 1.99 -6.72 5.63
C THR A 32 1.25 -6.20 4.40
N ALA A 33 -0.06 -5.98 4.52
CA ALA A 33 -0.90 -5.48 3.44
C ALA A 33 -1.52 -4.12 3.79
N TYR A 34 -1.64 -3.27 2.78
CA TYR A 34 -2.31 -1.97 2.88
C TYR A 34 -3.48 -1.92 1.91
N VAL A 35 -4.60 -1.36 2.34
CA VAL A 35 -5.85 -1.35 1.56
C VAL A 35 -6.19 0.07 1.10
N TYR A 36 -6.26 0.19 -0.22
CA TYR A 36 -6.86 1.26 -1.02
C TYR A 36 -8.39 1.19 -1.14
N VAL A 37 -9.22 2.08 -0.59
CA VAL A 37 -10.65 2.18 -0.99
C VAL A 37 -10.87 3.47 -1.78
N ARG A 38 -11.39 3.34 -3.02
CA ARG A 38 -11.71 4.45 -3.93
C ARG A 38 -13.20 4.75 -3.92
#